data_AF-A0A924W2M1-F1
#
_entry.id   AF-A0A924W2M1-F1
#
_cell.length_a   1.000
_cell.length_b   1.000
_cell.length_c   1.000
_cell.angle_alpha   90.00
_cell.angle_beta   90.00
_cell.angle_gamma   90.00
#
_symmetry.space_group_name_H-M   'P 1'
#
loop_
_entity.id
_entity.type
_entity.pdbx_description
1 polymer ?
#
loop_
_entity_poly.entity_id
_entity_poly.type
_entity_poly.pdbx_seq_one_letter_code
_entity_poly.pdbx_strand_id
1 'polypeptide(L)'
;MLRTPNITRPKALEDLLDPQLIARFTQLDVASRKIFAGKLKGERRSKKRGESVEFADHRAYVSGDDIRHIDWNLVARLDQLFLKLFLEDEDL
;
A
#
# COMPACT_ATOMS: atom_id res chain seq x y z
N MET A 1 -30.54 11.89 -20.79
CA MET A 1 -31.11 12.25 -19.48
C MET A 1 -30.32 11.51 -18.40
N LEU A 2 -29.35 12.16 -17.77
CA LEU A 2 -28.57 11.56 -16.68
C LEU A 2 -29.43 11.63 -15.41
N ARG A 3 -29.86 10.47 -14.89
CA ARG A 3 -30.47 10.36 -13.56
C ARG A 3 -29.40 10.77 -12.55
N THR A 4 -29.48 11.98 -12.04
CA THR A 4 -28.72 12.37 -10.85
C THR A 4 -29.23 11.52 -9.69
N PRO A 5 -28.42 10.62 -9.10
CA PRO A 5 -28.88 9.89 -7.92
C PRO A 5 -29.09 10.94 -6.81
N ASN A 6 -30.22 10.83 -6.12
CA ASN A 6 -30.54 11.68 -4.99
C ASN A 6 -29.53 11.37 -3.87
N ILE A 7 -28.52 12.23 -3.68
CA ILE A 7 -27.51 12.06 -2.64
C ILE A 7 -28.11 12.61 -1.34
N THR A 8 -28.91 11.79 -0.66
CA THR A 8 -29.33 12.08 0.71
C THR A 8 -28.08 12.16 1.58
N ARG A 9 -27.83 13.32 2.18
CA ARG A 9 -26.73 13.49 3.12
C ARG A 9 -26.96 12.55 4.30
N PRO A 10 -26.04 11.61 4.57
CA PRO A 10 -26.20 10.68 5.67
C PRO A 10 -26.24 11.45 6.99
N LYS A 11 -27.14 11.05 7.87
CA LYS A 11 -27.32 11.71 9.18
C LYS A 11 -26.65 10.93 10.29
N ALA A 12 -26.48 9.62 10.09
CA ALA A 12 -25.89 8.73 11.07
C ALA A 12 -24.86 7.79 10.43
N LEU A 13 -24.03 7.14 11.26
CA LEU A 13 -22.96 6.26 10.80
C LEU A 13 -23.50 5.01 10.10
N GLU A 14 -24.69 4.57 10.52
CA GLU A 14 -25.40 3.41 9.98
C GLU A 14 -25.87 3.64 8.54
N ASP A 15 -26.14 4.91 8.17
CA ASP A 15 -26.46 5.30 6.79
C ASP A 15 -25.22 5.21 5.86
N LEU A 16 -24.04 5.46 6.44
CA LEU A 16 -22.75 5.39 5.74
C LEU A 16 -22.21 3.97 5.66
N LEU A 17 -22.46 3.15 6.68
CA LEU A 17 -21.94 1.79 6.85
C LEU A 17 -23.06 0.76 6.77
N ASP A 18 -23.83 0.78 5.66
CA ASP A 18 -24.80 -0.27 5.36
C ASP A 18 -24.12 -1.65 5.39
N PRO A 19 -24.72 -2.68 6.02
CA PRO A 19 -24.27 -4.07 5.95
C PRO A 19 -23.79 -4.53 4.56
N GLN A 20 -24.44 -4.12 3.47
CA GLN A 20 -23.99 -4.45 2.12
C GLN A 20 -22.65 -3.79 1.76
N LEU A 21 -22.44 -2.55 2.18
CA LEU A 21 -21.18 -1.84 1.97
C LEU A 21 -20.06 -2.46 2.81
N ILE A 22 -20.34 -2.81 4.06
CA ILE A 22 -19.40 -3.50 4.94
C ILE A 22 -18.98 -4.85 4.32
N ALA A 23 -19.93 -5.64 3.81
CA ALA A 23 -19.63 -6.91 3.15
C ALA A 23 -18.69 -6.73 1.93
N ARG A 24 -18.87 -5.66 1.16
CA ARG A 24 -17.99 -5.31 0.04
C ARG A 24 -16.58 -4.92 0.48
N PHE A 25 -16.46 -4.18 1.58
CA PHE A 25 -15.15 -3.85 2.16
C PHE A 25 -14.42 -5.09 2.68
N THR A 26 -15.13 -6.02 3.33
CA THR A 26 -14.54 -7.30 3.76
C THR A 26 -14.01 -8.09 2.57
N GLN A 27 -14.77 -8.15 1.46
CA GLN A 27 -14.30 -8.82 0.24
C GLN A 27 -13.07 -8.14 -0.36
N LEU A 28 -13.02 -6.81 -0.35
CA LEU A 28 -11.87 -6.03 -0.82
C LEU A 28 -10.63 -6.24 0.06
N ASP A 29 -10.80 -6.29 1.39
CA ASP A 29 -9.71 -6.59 2.33
C ASP A 29 -9.14 -7.99 2.08
N VAL A 30 -9.99 -9.01 1.92
CA VAL A 30 -9.55 -10.37 1.60
C VAL A 30 -8.81 -10.42 0.26
N ALA A 31 -9.31 -9.73 -0.78
CA ALA A 31 -8.65 -9.66 -2.08
C ALA A 31 -7.30 -8.93 -1.98
N SER A 32 -7.22 -7.82 -1.24
CA SER A 32 -6.00 -7.06 -0.98
C SER A 32 -4.94 -7.91 -0.28
N ARG A 33 -5.31 -8.61 0.81
CA ARG A 33 -4.43 -9.55 1.51
C ARG A 33 -3.93 -10.66 0.60
N LYS A 34 -4.80 -11.21 -0.26
CA LYS A 34 -4.43 -12.25 -1.23
C LYS A 34 -3.46 -11.75 -2.28
N ILE A 35 -3.65 -10.54 -2.80
CA ILE A 35 -2.73 -9.90 -3.77
C ILE A 35 -1.38 -9.64 -3.11
N PHE A 36 -1.37 -9.15 -1.86
CA PHE A 36 -0.15 -8.93 -1.10
C PHE A 36 0.61 -10.23 -0.83
N ALA A 37 -0.09 -11.29 -0.43
CA ALA A 37 0.49 -12.61 -0.23
C ALA A 37 1.02 -13.23 -1.55
N GLY A 38 0.32 -13.03 -2.66
CA GLY A 38 0.72 -13.51 -3.99
C GLY A 38 1.93 -12.77 -4.60
N LYS A 39 2.24 -11.57 -4.12
CA LYS A 39 3.41 -10.80 -4.56
C LYS A 39 4.73 -11.22 -3.88
N LEU A 40 4.67 -12.08 -2.86
CA LEU A 40 5.82 -12.39 -1.98
C LEU A 40 6.62 -13.66 -2.35
N LYS A 41 6.44 -14.27 -3.53
CA LYS A 41 7.27 -15.44 -3.88
C LYS A 41 7.55 -15.62 -5.38
N GLY A 42 8.76 -15.24 -5.80
CA GLY A 42 9.67 -16.09 -6.59
C GLY A 42 9.25 -16.70 -7.93
N GLU A 43 8.14 -16.32 -8.57
CA GLU A 43 7.68 -16.96 -9.82
C GLU A 43 8.41 -16.53 -11.11
N ARG A 44 9.47 -15.71 -10.99
CA ARG A 44 10.45 -15.57 -12.07
C ARG A 44 11.85 -15.81 -11.52
N ARG A 45 12.43 -16.97 -11.84
CA ARG A 45 13.89 -17.09 -11.92
C ARG A 45 14.36 -16.15 -13.01
N SER A 46 14.76 -14.94 -12.63
CA SER A 46 15.52 -14.07 -13.50
C SER A 46 16.85 -14.77 -13.83
N LYS A 47 17.19 -14.87 -15.12
CA LYS A 47 18.55 -15.26 -15.56
C LYS A 47 19.58 -14.16 -15.31
N LYS A 48 19.16 -12.97 -14.86
CA LYS A 48 20.06 -11.95 -14.32
C LYS A 48 20.19 -12.20 -12.82
N ARG A 49 21.43 -12.45 -12.38
CA ARG A 49 21.85 -12.25 -10.97
C ARG A 49 21.15 -11.00 -10.46
N GLY A 50 20.26 -11.15 -9.48
CA GLY A 50 19.58 -10.00 -8.90
C GLY A 50 20.61 -9.18 -8.16
N GLU A 51 20.61 -7.86 -8.36
CA GLU A 51 21.04 -6.94 -7.32
C GLU A 51 20.23 -7.29 -6.07
N SER A 52 20.89 -7.93 -5.11
CA SER A 52 20.31 -8.21 -3.81
C SER A 52 20.34 -6.90 -3.06
N VAL A 53 19.32 -6.06 -3.27
CA VAL A 53 19.23 -4.77 -2.57
C VAL A 53 18.83 -5.09 -1.13
N GLU A 54 19.83 -5.32 -0.27
CA GLU A 54 19.59 -5.67 1.12
C GLU A 54 18.99 -4.45 1.83
N PHE A 55 17.89 -4.65 2.55
CA PHE A 55 17.28 -3.58 3.33
C PHE A 55 18.29 -3.06 4.36
N ALA A 56 18.53 -1.75 4.36
CA ALA A 56 19.52 -1.12 5.22
C ALA A 56 18.88 -0.52 6.46
N ASP A 57 17.95 0.44 6.27
CA ASP A 57 17.33 1.19 7.37
C ASP A 57 16.10 1.99 6.89
N HIS A 58 15.45 2.70 7.81
CA HIS A 58 14.44 3.71 7.53
C HIS A 58 14.98 5.12 7.80
N ARG A 59 14.68 6.04 6.88
CA ARG A 59 14.98 7.48 7.04
C ARG A 59 13.70 8.30 7.00
N ALA A 60 13.60 9.35 7.80
CA ALA A 60 12.50 10.31 7.70
C ALA A 60 12.50 11.00 6.33
N TYR A 61 11.33 11.06 5.71
CA TYR A 61 11.15 11.73 4.42
C TYR A 61 11.45 13.23 4.52
N VAL A 62 12.15 13.75 3.51
CA VAL A 62 12.37 15.18 3.31
C VAL A 62 11.85 15.57 1.93
N SER A 63 11.37 16.81 1.78
CA SER A 63 10.93 17.35 0.50
C SER A 63 12.05 17.22 -0.55
N GLY A 64 11.73 16.58 -1.67
CA GLY A 64 12.69 16.26 -2.74
C GLY A 64 13.02 14.77 -2.82
N ASP A 65 12.70 13.99 -1.78
CA ASP A 65 12.87 12.55 -1.82
C ASP A 65 11.82 11.87 -2.73
N ASP A 66 12.23 10.74 -3.31
CA ASP A 66 11.37 9.94 -4.18
C ASP A 66 10.33 9.15 -3.37
N ILE A 67 9.06 9.53 -3.54
CA ILE A 67 7.90 8.95 -2.87
C ILE A 67 7.71 7.45 -3.13
N ARG A 68 8.33 6.89 -4.18
CA ARG A 68 8.24 5.46 -4.50
C ARG A 68 8.88 4.58 -3.42
N HIS A 69 9.79 5.13 -2.63
CA HIS A 69 10.48 4.42 -1.56
C HIS A 69 9.80 4.59 -0.19
N ILE A 70 8.63 5.23 -0.11
CA ILE A 70 7.90 5.42 1.16
C ILE A 70 7.43 4.06 1.71
N ASP A 71 7.69 3.84 3.00
CA ASP A 71 7.15 2.70 3.73
C ASP A 71 5.75 2.98 4.28
N TRP A 72 4.73 2.77 3.46
CA TRP A 72 3.34 2.98 3.86
C TRP A 72 2.91 2.16 5.10
N ASN A 73 3.54 1.02 5.38
CA ASN A 73 3.23 0.25 6.58
C ASN A 73 3.78 0.91 7.84
N LEU A 74 4.96 1.52 7.76
CA LEU A 74 5.55 2.26 8.87
C LEU A 74 4.81 3.58 9.09
N VAL A 75 4.45 4.27 7.99
CA VAL A 75 3.61 5.47 8.02
C VAL A 75 2.28 5.20 8.73
N ALA A 76 1.60 4.10 8.39
CA ALA A 76 0.33 3.75 9.03
C ALA A 76 0.43 3.50 10.55
N ARG A 77 1.63 3.23 11.08
CA ARG A 77 1.86 2.96 12.51
C ARG A 77 2.35 4.17 13.28
N LEU A 78 3.20 4.99 12.66
CA LEU A 78 3.88 6.12 13.30
C LEU A 78 3.30 7.48 12.89
N ASP A 79 2.38 7.51 11.93
CA ASP A 79 1.77 8.72 11.36
C ASP A 79 2.81 9.74 10.85
N GLN A 80 3.95 9.22 10.39
CA GLN A 80 5.10 9.99 9.91
C GLN A 80 5.66 9.36 8.64
N LEU A 81 6.12 10.19 7.70
CA LEU A 81 6.67 9.75 6.42
C LEU A 81 8.09 9.21 6.57
N PHE A 82 8.28 7.94 6.23
CA PHE A 82 9.58 7.27 6.22
C PHE A 82 9.86 6.62 4.87
N LEU A 83 11.12 6.64 4.46
CA LEU A 83 11.66 5.99 3.27
C LEU A 83 12.41 4.72 3.65
N LYS A 84 12.28 3.68 2.84
CA LYS A 84 13.14 2.48 2.91
C LYS A 84 14.47 2.79 2.24
N LEU A 85 15.55 2.67 3.00
CA LEU A 85 16.91 2.65 2.48
C LEU A 85 17.29 1.21 2.18
N PHE A 86 17.99 1.04 1.06
CA PHE A 86 18.54 -0.24 0.68
C PHE A 86 20.02 -0.06 0.37
N LEU A 87 20.83 -1.06 0.72
CA LEU A 87 22.22 -1.16 0.30
C LEU A 87 22.22 -1.68 -1.14
N GLU A 88 22.58 -0.83 -2.09
CA GLU A 88 23.10 -1.31 -3.36
C GLU A 88 24.55 -1.75 -3.11
N ASP A 89 24.86 -3.01 -3.41
CA ASP A 89 26.26 -3.41 -3.61
C ASP A 89 26.75 -2.67 -4.87
N GLU A 90 27.29 -1.46 -4.70
CA GLU A 90 28.12 -0.83 -5.73
C GLU A 90 29.40 -1.68 -5.83
N ASP A 91 29.40 -2.65 -6.76
CA ASP A 91 30.61 -3.28 -7.25
C ASP A 91 31.57 -2.17 -7.75
N LEU A 92 32.67 -1.96 -7.03
CA LEU A 92 33.83 -1.14 -7.45
C LEU A 92 34.51 -1.69 -8.71
#